data_AF-A0A7V8E4L5-F1
#
_entry.id   AF-A0A7V8E4L5-F1
#
_cell.length_a   1.000
_cell.length_b   1.000
_cell.length_c   1.000
_cell.angle_alpha   90.00
_cell.angle_beta   90.00
_cell.angle_gamma   90.00
#
_symmetry.space_group_name_H-M   'P 1'
#
loop_
_entity.id
_entity.type
_entity.pdbx_description
1 polymer ?
#
loop_
_entity_poly.entity_id
_entity_poly.type
_entity_poly.pdbx_seq_one_letter_code
_entity_poly.pdbx_strand_id
1 'polypeptide(L)' 'MKTLSLAAALAICGIASAQDSLEARRDSKLASEFLKKAPWMTDYDKAREESKKSNKPILAYFSRSFAP' A
#
# COMPACT_ATOMS: atom_id res chain seq x y z
N MET A 1 35.60 -35.26 -12.01
CA MET A 1 35.45 -33.99 -11.28
C MET A 1 34.19 -33.25 -11.77
N LYS A 2 33.00 -33.60 -11.28
CA LYS A 2 31.72 -32.97 -11.69
C LYS A 2 30.75 -32.99 -10.51
N THR A 3 31.07 -32.29 -9.42
CA THR A 3 30.16 -32.17 -8.25
C THR A 3 30.22 -30.79 -7.57
N LEU A 4 30.78 -29.76 -8.22
CA LEU A 4 30.73 -28.38 -7.73
C LEU A 4 29.98 -27.51 -8.74
N SER A 5 28.65 -27.47 -8.68
CA SER A 5 27.86 -26.39 -9.32
C SER A 5 26.42 -26.27 -8.82
N LEU A 6 25.87 -27.23 -8.06
CA LEU A 6 24.46 -27.15 -7.67
C LEU A 6 24.19 -26.26 -6.45
N ALA A 7 25.20 -26.03 -5.59
CA ALA A 7 25.03 -25.24 -4.36
C ALA A 7 24.95 -23.71 -4.60
N ALA A 8 25.48 -23.21 -5.71
CA ALA A 8 25.47 -21.77 -6.01
C ALA A 8 24.13 -21.28 -6.60
N ALA A 9 23.32 -22.17 -7.18
CA ALA A 9 22.05 -21.80 -7.80
C ALA A 9 20.92 -21.53 -6.78
N LEU A 10 20.98 -22.14 -5.59
CA LEU A 10 19.96 -21.92 -4.54
C LEU A 10 20.12 -20.61 -3.77
N ALA A 11 21.30 -19.97 -3.81
CA ALA A 11 21.53 -18.73 -3.08
C ALA A 11 20.90 -17.49 -3.75
N ILE A 12 20.55 -17.57 -5.04
CA ILE A 12 20.01 -16.42 -5.80
C ILE A 12 18.49 -16.29 -5.64
N CYS A 13 17.77 -17.36 -5.28
CA CYS A 13 16.32 -17.31 -5.09
C CYS A 13 15.87 -16.68 -3.75
N GLY A 14 16.78 -16.47 -2.79
CA GLY A 14 16.41 -16.02 -1.44
C GLY A 14 16.24 -14.51 -1.26
N ILE A 15 16.63 -13.69 -2.23
CA ILE A 15 16.70 -12.21 -2.06
C ILE A 15 15.55 -11.49 -2.78
N ALA A 16 14.79 -12.17 -3.64
CA ALA A 16 13.76 -11.54 -4.47
C ALA A 16 12.39 -11.33 -3.76
N SER A 17 12.20 -11.80 -2.52
CA SER A 17 10.89 -11.80 -1.85
C SER A 17 10.61 -10.62 -0.92
N ALA A 18 11.44 -9.57 -0.89
CA ALA A 18 11.39 -8.55 0.15
C ALA A 18 11.01 -7.12 -0.27
N GLN A 19 10.68 -6.86 -1.54
CA GLN A 19 10.48 -5.48 -2.01
C GLN A 19 9.11 -5.27 -2.67
N ASP A 20 8.02 -5.51 -1.95
CA ASP A 20 6.73 -4.93 -2.35
C ASP A 20 6.89 -3.41 -2.37
N SER A 21 6.70 -2.81 -3.55
CA SER A 21 6.86 -1.37 -3.71
C SER A 21 5.83 -0.61 -2.87
N LEU A 22 6.10 0.66 -2.55
CA LEU A 22 5.16 1.49 -1.79
C LEU A 22 3.83 1.64 -2.55
N GLU A 23 3.89 1.62 -3.88
CA GLU A 23 2.74 1.63 -4.78
C GLU A 23 1.92 0.35 -4.64
N ALA A 24 2.55 -0.83 -4.62
CA ALA A 24 1.84 -2.10 -4.42
C ALA A 24 1.13 -2.14 -3.06
N ARG A 25 1.79 -1.64 -2.00
CA ARG A 25 1.19 -1.53 -0.66
C ARG A 25 0.04 -0.53 -0.61
N ARG A 26 0.16 0.61 -1.29
CA ARG A 26 -0.91 1.59 -1.45
C ARG A 26 -2.11 0.97 -2.17
N ASP A 27 -1.88 0.31 -3.30
CA ASP A 27 -2.94 -0.25 -4.14
C ASP A 27 -3.69 -1.38 -3.42
N SER A 28 -2.95 -2.24 -2.71
CA SER A 28 -3.52 -3.26 -1.83
C SER A 28 -4.40 -2.65 -0.72
N LYS A 29 -3.95 -1.56 -0.08
CA LYS A 29 -4.76 -0.87 0.93
C LYS A 29 -6.03 -0.27 0.34
N LEU A 30 -5.94 0.39 -0.82
CA LEU A 30 -7.08 0.96 -1.54
C LEU A 30 -8.09 -0.12 -1.94
N ALA A 31 -7.64 -1.33 -2.24
CA ALA A 31 -8.50 -2.48 -2.55
C ALA A 31 -9.14 -3.16 -1.33
N SER A 32 -8.73 -2.82 -0.11
CA SER A 32 -9.17 -3.51 1.11
C SER A 32 -10.66 -3.32 1.41
N GLU A 33 -11.29 -4.36 1.97
CA GLU A 33 -12.70 -4.33 2.39
C GLU A 33 -13.02 -3.21 3.38
N PHE A 34 -12.04 -2.80 4.20
CA PHE A 34 -12.21 -1.68 5.12
C PHE A 34 -12.62 -0.39 4.41
N LEU A 35 -11.94 -0.05 3.29
CA LEU A 35 -12.22 1.17 2.54
C LEU A 35 -13.47 1.05 1.66
N LYS A 36 -14.03 -0.15 1.49
CA LYS A 36 -15.31 -0.36 0.79
C LYS A 36 -16.53 -0.16 1.69
N LYS A 37 -16.37 -0.16 3.02
CA LYS A 37 -17.49 -0.01 3.97
C LYS A 37 -18.12 1.38 4.00
N ALA A 38 -17.43 2.39 3.47
CA ALA A 38 -17.91 3.76 3.41
C ALA A 38 -17.31 4.48 2.17
N PRO A 39 -17.97 5.52 1.64
CA PRO A 39 -17.47 6.28 0.50
C PRO A 39 -16.34 7.25 0.95
N TRP A 40 -15.14 6.71 1.18
CA TRP A 40 -13.98 7.49 1.57
C TRP A 40 -13.51 8.41 0.44
N MET A 41 -13.14 9.64 0.79
CA MET A 41 -12.47 10.57 -0.12
C MET A 41 -10.97 10.52 0.11
N THR A 42 -10.19 10.29 -0.96
CA THR A 42 -8.73 10.14 -0.91
C THR A 42 -7.97 11.38 -1.41
N ASP A 43 -8.71 12.46 -1.72
CA ASP A 43 -8.19 13.73 -2.20
C ASP A 43 -8.53 14.82 -1.17
N TYR A 44 -7.50 15.49 -0.68
CA TYR A 44 -7.66 16.48 0.38
C TYR A 44 -8.38 17.75 -0.09
N ASP A 45 -8.11 18.22 -1.30
CA ASP A 45 -8.71 19.45 -1.81
C ASP A 45 -10.20 19.25 -2.05
N LYS A 46 -10.59 18.09 -2.61
CA LYS A 46 -12.01 17.71 -2.72
C LYS A 46 -12.66 17.61 -1.34
N ALA A 47 -11.96 17.07 -0.33
CA ALA A 47 -12.53 16.91 1.02
C ALA A 47 -12.77 18.27 1.68
N ARG A 48 -11.87 19.24 1.44
CA ARG A 48 -12.05 20.63 1.88
C ARG A 48 -13.21 21.31 1.19
N GLU A 49 -13.38 21.12 -0.11
CA GLU A 49 -14.53 21.67 -0.83
C GLU A 49 -15.85 21.11 -0.30
N GLU A 50 -15.93 19.79 -0.11
CA GLU A 50 -17.14 19.14 0.42
C GLU A 50 -17.45 19.55 1.86
N SER A 51 -16.42 19.71 2.70
CA SER A 51 -16.57 20.21 4.07
C SER A 51 -17.18 21.61 4.10
N LYS A 52 -16.75 22.52 3.21
CA LYS A 52 -17.34 23.86 3.09
C LYS A 52 -18.79 23.81 2.63
N LYS A 53 -19.11 22.99 1.62
CA LYS A 53 -20.47 22.85 1.07
C LYS A 53 -21.44 22.27 2.10
N SER A 54 -21.00 21.26 2.83
CA SER A 54 -21.84 20.54 3.80
C SER A 54 -21.84 21.16 5.20
N ASN A 55 -20.99 22.17 5.45
CA ASN A 55 -20.73 22.76 6.77
C ASN A 55 -20.43 21.71 7.86
N LYS A 56 -19.66 20.67 7.49
CA LYS A 56 -19.25 19.58 8.39
C LYS A 56 -17.73 19.52 8.51
N PRO A 57 -17.19 19.22 9.71
CA PRO A 57 -15.75 19.02 9.87
C PRO A 57 -15.27 17.78 9.12
N ILE A 58 -14.00 17.79 8.71
CA ILE A 58 -13.36 16.63 8.07
C ILE A 58 -12.91 15.66 9.16
N LEU A 59 -13.41 14.42 9.09
CA LEU A 59 -12.83 13.29 9.82
C LEU A 59 -11.82 12.60 8.90
N ALA A 60 -10.53 12.77 9.20
CA ALA A 60 -9.44 12.16 8.44
C ALA A 60 -8.88 10.94 9.18
N TYR A 61 -8.67 9.84 8.45
CA TYR A 61 -7.97 8.66 8.94
C TYR A 61 -6.59 8.56 8.28
N PHE A 62 -5.54 8.84 9.05
CA PHE A 62 -4.17 8.73 8.59
C PHE A 62 -3.63 7.34 8.90
N SER A 63 -3.08 6.66 7.89
CA SER A 63 -2.41 5.37 8.06
C SER A 63 -1.05 5.37 7.40
N ARG A 64 -0.06 4.73 8.04
CA ARG A 64 1.27 4.47 7.48
C ARG A 64 1.35 3.11 6.79
N SER A 65 0.23 2.50 6.42
CA SER A 65 0.18 1.10 5.95
C SER A 65 1.06 0.84 4.72
N PHE A 66 1.43 1.88 3.97
CA PHE A 66 2.28 1.82 2.79
C PHE A 66 3.74 2.30 3.01
N ALA A 67 4.10 2.87 4.17
CA ALA A 67 5.47 3.30 4.47
C ALA A 67 6.14 2.35 5.49
N PRO A 68 7.47 2.08 5.41
CA PRO A 68 8.20 1.32 6.42
C PRO A 68 8.30 2.05 7.77
#